data_AF-A0A072P5E5-F1
#
_entry.id   AF-A0A072P5E5-F1
#
_cell.length_a   1.000
_cell.length_b   1.000
_cell.length_c   1.000
_cell.angle_alpha   90.00
_cell.angle_beta   90.00
_cell.angle_gamma   90.00
#
_symmetry.space_group_name_H-M   'P 1'
#
loop_
_entity.id
_entity.type
_entity.pdbx_description
1 polymer ?
#
loop_
_entity_poly.entity_id
_entity_poly.type
_entity_poly.pdbx_seq_one_letter_code
_entity_poly.pdbx_strand_id
1 'polypeptide(L)'
;MYIDLEGVDLCREGSLSILTLLIDTGIPTRRIHLIDVHILGAQAFNTSGVKGKTLKDILQNEKIPKVFFDVRNDSDALFAHFGVALQGVEDVQLMESATRRTTASRKFLSGLAKCVEENVFVSLGDRASWKQVKEKGERLFKKEHGGSYEVFNQRPIPEDIISYCVGDVQYLPELHDRFWKTQAFRWRDLVNEESMKRVSASHKPEYRPHGSDRAMAPWNEDQNRTLDEWNWVPPPRDYFDEDDNWDFDEDDGWDDDGPTSCRDIISSWDYDYYYSD
;
A
#
# COMPACT_ATOMS: atom_id res chain seq x y z
N MET A 1 12.20 -7.59 -2.69
CA MET A 1 12.84 -6.29 -3.04
C MET A 1 11.74 -5.36 -3.52
N TYR A 2 11.85 -4.06 -3.28
CA TYR A 2 10.79 -3.09 -3.59
C TYR A 2 11.30 -2.11 -4.63
N ILE A 3 10.55 -1.94 -5.70
CA ILE A 3 11.00 -1.26 -6.91
C ILE A 3 9.96 -0.26 -7.34
N ASP A 4 10.44 0.89 -7.79
CA ASP A 4 9.66 1.89 -8.49
C ASP A 4 10.54 2.53 -9.58
N LEU A 5 9.92 2.93 -10.69
CA LEU A 5 10.63 3.46 -11.86
C LEU A 5 10.13 4.85 -12.20
N GLU A 6 11.03 5.71 -12.66
CA GLU A 6 10.69 7.06 -13.07
C GLU A 6 11.35 7.45 -14.39
N GLY A 7 10.66 8.26 -15.18
CA GLY A 7 11.16 8.71 -16.48
C GLY A 7 10.20 9.62 -17.24
N VAL A 8 10.57 9.97 -18.48
CA VAL A 8 9.74 10.84 -19.33
C VAL A 8 8.58 10.07 -19.90
N ASP A 9 7.36 10.40 -19.48
CA ASP A 9 6.12 9.72 -19.88
C ASP A 9 6.27 8.18 -19.80
N LEU A 10 6.70 7.68 -18.64
CA LEU A 10 7.16 6.30 -18.42
C LEU A 10 6.22 5.24 -19.02
N CYS A 11 6.64 4.69 -20.16
CA CYS A 11 6.06 3.55 -20.88
C CYS A 11 6.96 3.23 -22.09
N ARG A 12 6.51 2.36 -23.00
CA ARG A 12 7.18 2.05 -24.28
C ARG A 12 7.39 3.26 -25.21
N GLU A 13 6.54 4.27 -25.13
CA GLU A 13 6.59 5.47 -25.98
C GLU A 13 7.44 6.58 -25.36
N GLY A 14 7.64 6.53 -24.04
CA GLY A 14 8.47 7.43 -23.27
C GLY A 14 9.87 6.88 -23.02
N SER A 15 10.40 7.11 -21.82
CA SER A 15 11.71 6.63 -21.40
C SER A 15 11.75 6.24 -19.92
N LEU A 16 12.77 5.47 -19.56
CA LEU A 16 13.12 5.13 -18.18
C LEU A 16 14.42 5.84 -17.80
N SER A 17 14.38 6.66 -16.77
CA SER A 17 15.50 7.50 -16.35
C SER A 17 16.12 7.07 -15.03
N ILE A 18 15.30 6.60 -14.09
CA ILE A 18 15.71 6.23 -12.74
C ILE A 18 15.00 4.92 -12.36
N LEU A 19 15.75 3.98 -11.79
CA LEU A 19 15.19 2.81 -11.11
C LEU A 19 15.51 2.94 -9.62
N THR A 20 14.48 3.02 -8.80
CA THR A 20 14.61 3.05 -7.35
C THR A 20 14.47 1.64 -6.81
N LEU A 21 15.46 1.21 -6.03
CA LEU A 21 15.52 -0.13 -5.47
C LEU A 21 15.71 -0.04 -3.95
N LEU A 22 14.68 -0.44 -3.21
CA LEU A 22 14.78 -0.70 -1.78
C LEU A 22 15.01 -2.19 -1.53
N ILE A 23 16.12 -2.48 -0.88
CA ILE A 23 16.50 -3.82 -0.44
C ILE A 23 16.24 -3.91 1.06
N ASP A 24 15.31 -4.78 1.43
CA ASP A 24 15.08 -5.20 2.82
C ASP A 24 15.57 -6.64 2.98
N THR A 25 16.56 -6.84 3.86
CA THR A 25 17.12 -8.17 4.20
C THR A 25 16.87 -8.54 5.66
N GLY A 26 16.06 -7.77 6.38
CA GLY A 26 15.76 -8.01 7.80
C GLY A 26 16.92 -7.77 8.78
N ILE A 27 18.15 -7.48 8.32
CA ILE A 27 19.33 -7.25 9.19
C ILE A 27 20.36 -6.32 8.50
N PRO A 28 20.85 -5.22 9.13
CA PRO A 28 20.22 -4.35 10.11
C PRO A 28 19.64 -3.07 9.48
N THR A 29 19.77 -2.88 8.16
CA THR A 29 19.34 -1.63 7.49
C THR A 29 18.73 -1.92 6.13
N ARG A 30 17.56 -1.32 5.89
CA ARG A 30 17.05 -1.13 4.53
C ARG A 30 18.05 -0.27 3.75
N ARG A 31 18.32 -0.66 2.52
CA ARG A 31 19.19 0.10 1.62
C ARG A 31 18.38 0.54 0.43
N ILE A 32 18.43 1.84 0.14
CA ILE A 32 17.80 2.41 -1.03
C ILE A 32 18.90 2.78 -2.01
N HIS A 33 18.73 2.36 -3.25
CA HIS A 33 19.61 2.63 -4.36
C HIS A 33 18.81 3.29 -5.47
N LEU A 34 19.28 4.43 -5.98
CA LEU A 34 18.78 5.01 -7.22
C LEU A 34 19.79 4.64 -8.30
N ILE A 35 19.34 3.85 -9.28
CA ILE A 35 20.13 3.45 -10.43
C ILE A 35 19.84 4.43 -11.56
N ASP A 36 20.89 5.10 -12.03
CA ASP A 36 20.83 6.06 -13.12
C ASP A 36 20.71 5.34 -14.47
N VAL A 37 19.49 4.96 -14.84
CA VAL A 37 19.21 4.28 -16.10
C VAL A 37 19.41 5.21 -17.30
N HIS A 38 19.18 6.52 -17.12
CA HIS A 38 19.40 7.51 -18.17
C HIS A 38 20.85 7.52 -18.69
N ILE A 39 21.83 7.52 -17.77
CA ILE A 39 23.25 7.51 -18.14
C ILE A 39 23.76 6.11 -18.48
N LEU A 40 23.35 5.09 -17.72
CA LEU A 40 23.86 3.73 -17.91
C LEU A 40 23.20 2.99 -19.08
N GLY A 41 21.99 3.37 -19.47
CA GLY A 41 21.19 2.68 -20.47
C GLY A 41 21.12 1.17 -20.21
N ALA A 42 21.37 0.37 -21.26
CA ALA A 42 21.36 -1.09 -21.16
C ALA A 42 22.41 -1.65 -20.17
N GLN A 43 23.48 -0.91 -19.84
CA GLN A 43 24.48 -1.37 -18.88
C GLN A 43 23.93 -1.47 -17.46
N ALA A 44 22.90 -0.68 -17.10
CA ALA A 44 22.24 -0.80 -15.80
C ALA A 44 21.68 -2.21 -15.56
N PHE A 45 21.24 -2.88 -16.64
CA PHE A 45 20.61 -4.19 -16.56
C PHE A 45 21.55 -5.34 -16.89
N ASN A 46 22.55 -5.13 -17.75
CA ASN A 46 23.41 -6.19 -18.30
C ASN A 46 24.79 -6.29 -17.63
N THR A 47 25.17 -5.34 -16.77
CA THR A 47 26.46 -5.41 -16.07
C THR A 47 26.43 -6.56 -15.05
N SER A 48 27.38 -7.48 -15.16
CA SER A 48 27.50 -8.60 -14.24
C SER A 48 28.13 -8.17 -12.92
N GLY A 49 27.50 -8.53 -11.80
CA GLY A 49 28.08 -8.39 -10.47
C GLY A 49 29.12 -9.49 -10.16
N VAL A 50 29.70 -9.44 -8.96
CA VAL A 50 30.77 -10.37 -8.50
C VAL A 50 30.38 -11.85 -8.54
N LYS A 51 29.09 -12.18 -8.51
CA LYS A 51 28.56 -13.55 -8.62
C LYS A 51 28.16 -13.94 -10.05
N GLY A 52 28.54 -13.15 -11.06
CA GLY A 52 28.20 -13.38 -12.47
C GLY A 52 26.70 -13.22 -12.79
N LYS A 53 25.94 -12.56 -11.91
CA LYS A 53 24.52 -12.25 -12.11
C LYS A 53 24.35 -10.77 -12.41
N THR A 54 23.51 -10.48 -13.38
CA THR A 54 23.11 -9.13 -13.78
C THR A 54 21.81 -8.72 -13.08
N LEU A 55 21.47 -7.43 -13.09
CA LEU A 55 20.16 -6.99 -12.59
C LEU A 55 19.03 -7.59 -13.43
N LYS A 56 19.22 -7.74 -14.74
CA LYS A 56 18.29 -8.44 -15.63
C LYS A 56 18.04 -9.88 -15.17
N ASP A 57 19.08 -10.63 -14.82
CA ASP A 57 18.92 -12.00 -14.31
C ASP A 57 18.06 -12.06 -13.03
N ILE A 58 18.19 -11.05 -12.15
CA ILE A 58 17.44 -10.97 -10.89
C ILE A 58 15.97 -10.60 -11.16
N LEU A 59 15.74 -9.58 -11.99
CA LEU A 59 14.41 -9.10 -12.35
C LEU A 59 13.58 -10.16 -13.08
N GLN A 60 14.22 -11.01 -13.90
CA GLN A 60 13.58 -12.11 -14.64
C GLN A 60 13.52 -13.44 -13.86
N ASN A 61 14.03 -13.50 -12.63
CA ASN A 61 13.99 -14.71 -11.82
C ASN A 61 12.70 -14.78 -10.99
N GLU A 62 11.78 -15.68 -11.35
CA GLU A 62 10.50 -15.90 -10.66
C GLU A 62 10.64 -16.19 -9.15
N LYS A 63 11.74 -16.82 -8.73
CA LYS A 63 11.96 -17.20 -7.33
C LYS A 63 12.34 -16.04 -6.42
N ILE A 64 12.61 -14.86 -6.99
CA ILE A 64 12.96 -13.65 -6.25
C ILE A 64 11.75 -12.71 -6.33
N PRO A 65 11.04 -12.43 -5.23
CA PRO A 65 9.92 -11.50 -5.26
C PRO A 65 10.35 -10.06 -5.58
N LYS A 66 9.73 -9.46 -6.61
CA LYS A 66 9.81 -8.03 -6.92
C LYS A 66 8.47 -7.38 -6.57
N VAL A 67 8.49 -6.56 -5.54
CA VAL A 67 7.31 -5.86 -5.05
C VAL A 67 7.24 -4.49 -5.73
N PHE A 68 6.12 -4.22 -6.39
CA PHE A 68 5.81 -2.95 -7.04
C PHE A 68 4.48 -2.41 -6.51
N PHE A 69 4.26 -1.11 -6.66
CA PHE A 69 2.92 -0.53 -6.52
C PHE A 69 2.43 -0.13 -7.91
N ASP A 70 1.52 -0.92 -8.50
CA ASP A 70 1.07 -0.74 -9.89
C ASP A 70 2.17 -0.94 -10.96
N VAL A 71 2.54 -2.21 -11.19
CA VAL A 71 3.67 -2.59 -12.08
C VAL A 71 3.48 -2.30 -13.58
N ARG A 72 2.29 -1.86 -13.99
CA ARG A 72 1.86 -1.93 -15.40
C ARG A 72 2.80 -1.16 -16.35
N ASN A 73 3.05 0.12 -16.06
CA ASN A 73 3.94 0.95 -16.90
C ASN A 73 5.41 0.65 -16.67
N ASP A 74 5.79 0.24 -15.46
CA ASP A 74 7.16 -0.17 -15.16
C ASP A 74 7.58 -1.37 -16.01
N SER A 75 6.71 -2.38 -16.04
CA SER A 75 6.89 -3.59 -16.83
C SER A 75 6.95 -3.30 -18.32
N ASP A 76 6.05 -2.41 -18.82
CA ASP A 76 6.04 -2.00 -20.22
C ASP A 76 7.35 -1.31 -20.61
N ALA A 77 7.80 -0.34 -19.81
CA ALA A 77 9.05 0.39 -20.07
C ALA A 77 10.28 -0.52 -20.00
N LEU A 78 10.37 -1.39 -18.97
CA LEU A 78 11.46 -2.34 -18.83
C LEU A 78 11.56 -3.32 -20.01
N PHE A 79 10.41 -3.82 -20.46
CA PHE A 79 10.37 -4.77 -21.57
C PHE A 79 10.65 -4.09 -22.91
N ALA A 80 9.97 -2.99 -23.22
CA ALA A 80 10.10 -2.31 -24.51
C ALA A 80 11.50 -1.74 -24.74
N HIS A 81 12.10 -1.11 -23.72
CA HIS A 81 13.37 -0.41 -23.86
C HIS A 81 14.60 -1.30 -23.62
N PHE A 82 14.50 -2.29 -22.73
CA PHE A 82 15.66 -3.06 -22.26
C PHE A 82 15.49 -4.59 -22.40
N GLY A 83 14.33 -5.03 -22.92
CA GLY A 83 14.00 -6.45 -23.05
C GLY A 83 14.01 -7.18 -21.71
N VAL A 84 13.73 -6.49 -20.60
CA VAL A 84 13.65 -7.09 -19.25
C VAL A 84 12.23 -7.61 -19.05
N ALA A 85 12.06 -8.93 -19.18
CA ALA A 85 10.78 -9.59 -18.96
C ALA A 85 10.58 -9.90 -17.47
N LEU A 86 9.96 -8.99 -16.72
CA LEU A 86 9.71 -9.16 -15.29
C LEU A 86 9.01 -10.51 -15.00
N GLN A 87 9.44 -11.17 -13.92
CA GLN A 87 8.84 -12.40 -13.39
C GLN A 87 8.70 -12.28 -11.87
N GLY A 88 7.90 -13.11 -11.20
CA GLY A 88 7.82 -13.09 -9.72
C GLY A 88 7.44 -11.72 -9.14
N VAL A 89 6.50 -11.04 -9.80
CA VAL A 89 5.99 -9.72 -9.39
C VAL A 89 4.89 -9.88 -8.36
N GLU A 90 4.96 -9.03 -7.32
CA GLU A 90 3.97 -8.90 -6.27
C GLU A 90 3.45 -7.45 -6.26
N ASP A 91 2.21 -7.23 -6.72
CA ASP A 91 1.64 -5.89 -6.88
C ASP A 91 0.83 -5.45 -5.65
N VAL A 92 1.38 -4.52 -4.87
CA VAL A 92 0.79 -4.03 -3.61
C VAL A 92 -0.56 -3.34 -3.83
N GLN A 93 -0.78 -2.71 -4.99
CA GLN A 93 -2.05 -2.07 -5.29
C GLN A 93 -3.17 -3.11 -5.46
N LEU A 94 -2.85 -4.25 -6.07
CA LEU A 94 -3.78 -5.37 -6.16
C LEU A 94 -4.00 -6.04 -4.80
N MET A 95 -2.95 -6.18 -4.00
CA MET A 95 -3.07 -6.69 -2.63
C MET A 95 -4.05 -5.85 -1.81
N GLU A 96 -3.85 -4.52 -1.78
CA GLU A 96 -4.75 -3.61 -1.07
C GLU A 96 -6.19 -3.75 -1.58
N SER A 97 -6.40 -3.72 -2.89
CA SER A 97 -7.74 -3.87 -3.48
C SER A 97 -8.40 -5.18 -3.05
N ALA A 98 -7.68 -6.30 -3.09
CA ALA A 98 -8.22 -7.61 -2.72
C ALA A 98 -8.53 -7.76 -1.21
N THR A 99 -8.01 -6.88 -0.34
CA THR A 99 -8.38 -6.87 1.09
C THR A 99 -9.68 -6.15 1.40
N ARG A 100 -10.23 -5.37 0.46
CA ARG A 100 -11.45 -4.60 0.73
C ARG A 100 -12.67 -5.52 0.77
N ARG A 101 -13.61 -5.21 1.67
CA ARG A 101 -14.71 -6.10 2.06
C ARG A 101 -15.73 -6.39 0.97
N THR A 102 -16.05 -5.41 0.12
CA THR A 102 -17.19 -5.52 -0.81
C THR A 102 -16.77 -5.31 -2.27
N THR A 103 -17.45 -5.97 -3.19
CA THR A 103 -17.28 -5.76 -4.64
C THR A 103 -17.38 -4.28 -5.02
N ALA A 104 -18.34 -3.55 -4.44
CA ALA A 104 -18.49 -2.11 -4.67
C ALA A 104 -17.24 -1.32 -4.23
N SER A 105 -16.66 -1.64 -3.07
CA SER A 105 -15.46 -0.99 -2.56
C SER A 105 -14.20 -1.32 -3.39
N ARG A 106 -14.18 -2.46 -4.10
CA ARG A 106 -13.07 -2.88 -4.96
C ARG A 106 -13.11 -2.31 -6.36
N LYS A 107 -14.21 -1.67 -6.77
CA LYS A 107 -14.41 -1.17 -8.14
C LYS A 107 -13.24 -0.33 -8.66
N PHE A 108 -12.70 0.56 -7.84
CA PHE A 108 -11.59 1.44 -8.20
C PHE A 108 -10.35 1.16 -7.37
N LEU A 109 -9.17 1.27 -7.96
CA LEU A 109 -7.89 1.09 -7.32
C LEU A 109 -7.48 2.35 -6.55
N SER A 110 -6.76 2.18 -5.43
CA SER A 110 -6.20 3.31 -4.68
C SER A 110 -4.82 3.70 -5.23
N GLY A 111 -4.51 4.99 -5.21
CA GLY A 111 -3.13 5.47 -5.39
C GLY A 111 -2.28 5.23 -4.14
N LEU A 112 -0.96 5.24 -4.29
CA LEU A 112 -0.01 4.95 -3.21
C LEU A 112 -0.23 5.85 -1.99
N ALA A 113 -0.41 7.17 -2.18
CA ALA A 113 -0.62 8.12 -1.09
C ALA A 113 -1.80 7.76 -0.20
N LYS A 114 -2.94 7.43 -0.81
CA LYS A 114 -4.13 6.97 -0.08
C LYS A 114 -3.88 5.64 0.63
N CYS A 115 -3.22 4.71 -0.05
CA CYS A 115 -2.89 3.40 0.53
C CYS A 115 -2.02 3.54 1.78
N VAL A 116 -0.95 4.35 1.73
CA VAL A 116 -0.06 4.64 2.86
C VAL A 116 -0.85 5.29 4.01
N GLU A 117 -1.66 6.31 3.71
CA GLU A 117 -2.44 7.05 4.70
C GLU A 117 -3.38 6.14 5.51
N GLU A 118 -4.06 5.22 4.84
CA GLU A 118 -5.04 4.31 5.44
C GLU A 118 -4.41 3.10 6.15
N ASN A 119 -3.19 2.68 5.75
CA ASN A 119 -2.67 1.36 6.12
C ASN A 119 -1.31 1.36 6.82
N VAL A 120 -0.56 2.45 6.83
CA VAL A 120 0.76 2.49 7.49
C VAL A 120 0.64 3.13 8.86
N PHE A 121 1.09 2.43 9.91
CA PHE A 121 1.11 2.95 11.28
C PHE A 121 2.39 3.74 11.56
N VAL A 122 2.47 4.96 11.05
CA VAL A 122 3.51 5.96 11.40
C VAL A 122 2.89 7.18 12.09
N SER A 123 3.71 7.98 12.76
CA SER A 123 3.24 9.20 13.44
C SER A 123 2.56 10.15 12.44
N LEU A 124 1.61 10.96 12.92
CA LEU A 124 0.92 11.93 12.04
C LEU A 124 1.91 12.93 11.41
N GLY A 125 2.97 13.29 12.15
CA GLY A 125 4.05 14.13 11.65
C GLY A 125 4.82 13.50 10.50
N ASP A 126 5.19 12.22 10.62
CA ASP A 126 5.93 11.50 9.56
C ASP A 126 5.08 11.30 8.31
N ARG A 127 3.76 11.04 8.47
CA ARG A 127 2.83 10.96 7.33
C ARG A 127 2.71 12.30 6.59
N ALA A 128 2.52 13.38 7.34
CA ALA A 128 2.39 14.70 6.77
C ALA A 128 3.69 15.13 6.06
N SER A 129 4.84 14.86 6.67
CA SER A 129 6.15 15.14 6.09
C SER A 129 6.36 14.35 4.79
N TRP A 130 6.10 13.05 4.78
CA TRP A 130 6.21 12.22 3.58
C TRP A 130 5.31 12.71 2.45
N LYS A 131 4.05 13.04 2.77
CA LYS A 131 3.10 13.56 1.78
C LYS A 131 3.56 14.89 1.19
N GLN A 132 4.07 15.80 2.02
CA GLN A 132 4.60 17.09 1.57
C GLN A 132 5.81 16.91 0.64
N VAL A 133 6.74 16.00 0.99
CA VAL A 133 7.89 15.66 0.13
C VAL A 133 7.41 15.13 -1.22
N LYS A 134 6.44 14.22 -1.22
CA LYS A 134 5.88 13.65 -2.45
C LYS A 134 5.20 14.73 -3.32
N GLU A 135 4.35 15.56 -2.73
CA GLU A 135 3.69 16.67 -3.43
C GLU A 135 4.69 17.72 -3.96
N LYS A 136 5.83 17.92 -3.27
CA LYS A 136 6.89 18.81 -3.74
C LYS A 136 7.57 18.25 -4.98
N GLY A 137 7.90 16.95 -4.99
CA GLY A 137 8.46 16.27 -6.15
C GLY A 137 7.49 16.22 -7.34
N GLU A 138 6.22 15.89 -7.11
CA GLU A 138 5.19 15.84 -8.15
C GLU A 138 5.03 17.16 -8.89
N ARG A 139 5.14 18.29 -8.18
CA ARG A 139 5.09 19.64 -8.78
C ARG A 139 6.19 19.90 -9.80
N LEU A 140 7.33 19.20 -9.72
CA LEU A 140 8.45 19.40 -10.63
C LEU A 140 8.22 18.77 -12.01
N PHE A 141 7.38 17.73 -12.11
CA PHE A 141 7.13 17.05 -13.39
C PHE A 141 5.70 17.18 -13.91
N LYS A 142 4.72 17.45 -13.05
CA LYS A 142 3.32 17.61 -13.48
C LYS A 142 3.12 18.92 -14.25
N LYS A 143 2.59 18.81 -15.48
CA LYS A 143 2.29 19.95 -16.36
C LYS A 143 1.35 20.98 -15.72
N GLU A 144 0.38 20.55 -14.92
CA GLU A 144 -0.57 21.41 -14.19
C GLU A 144 0.10 22.36 -13.18
N HIS A 145 1.34 22.06 -12.79
CA HIS A 145 2.16 22.87 -11.89
C HIS A 145 3.33 23.57 -12.60
N GLY A 146 3.33 23.57 -13.94
CA GLY A 146 4.44 24.11 -14.75
C GLY A 146 5.67 23.20 -14.82
N GLY A 147 5.55 21.97 -14.32
CA GLY A 147 6.61 20.97 -14.34
C GLY A 147 6.78 20.30 -15.70
N SER A 148 7.87 19.53 -15.82
CA SER A 148 8.14 18.68 -16.98
C SER A 148 8.78 17.37 -16.54
N TYR A 149 8.34 16.26 -17.11
CA TYR A 149 8.95 14.95 -16.87
C TYR A 149 10.44 14.89 -17.23
N GLU A 150 10.95 15.84 -18.03
CA GLU A 150 12.39 15.99 -18.29
C GLU A 150 13.23 16.22 -17.03
N VAL A 151 12.62 16.61 -15.91
CA VAL A 151 13.30 16.69 -14.62
C VAL A 151 13.95 15.35 -14.22
N PHE A 152 13.36 14.21 -14.62
CA PHE A 152 13.92 12.89 -14.37
C PHE A 152 15.22 12.59 -15.14
N ASN A 153 15.49 13.33 -16.22
CA ASN A 153 16.72 13.25 -17.00
C ASN A 153 17.82 14.22 -16.51
N GLN A 154 17.51 15.16 -15.61
CA GLN A 154 18.49 16.14 -15.13
C GLN A 154 19.59 15.50 -14.30
N ARG A 155 20.85 15.92 -14.53
CA ARG A 155 22.02 15.44 -13.78
C ARG A 155 22.88 16.62 -13.27
N PRO A 156 23.32 16.62 -11.98
CA PRO A 156 22.98 15.63 -10.94
C PRO A 156 21.48 15.58 -10.64
N ILE A 157 20.96 14.43 -10.18
CA ILE A 157 19.53 14.26 -9.91
C ILE A 157 19.11 15.28 -8.84
N PRO A 158 18.07 16.11 -9.06
CA PRO A 158 17.62 17.08 -8.07
C PRO A 158 17.23 16.41 -6.75
N GLU A 159 17.59 17.02 -5.61
CA GLU A 159 17.33 16.44 -4.27
C GLU A 159 15.85 16.14 -4.00
N ASP A 160 14.96 16.99 -4.53
CA ASP A 160 13.51 16.81 -4.43
C ASP A 160 13.02 15.59 -5.23
N ILE A 161 13.65 15.29 -6.36
CA ILE A 161 13.37 14.08 -7.16
C ILE A 161 13.91 12.84 -6.45
N ILE A 162 15.12 12.91 -5.87
CA ILE A 162 15.67 11.81 -5.06
C ILE A 162 14.70 11.49 -3.91
N SER A 163 14.24 12.52 -3.19
CA SER A 163 13.33 12.36 -2.05
C SER A 163 11.96 11.80 -2.47
N TYR A 164 11.45 12.24 -3.62
CA TYR A 164 10.23 11.69 -4.22
C TYR A 164 10.38 10.20 -4.56
N CYS A 165 11.41 9.82 -5.31
CA CYS A 165 11.71 8.42 -5.66
C CYS A 165 11.85 7.52 -4.41
N VAL A 166 12.56 8.00 -3.39
CA VAL A 166 12.66 7.31 -2.09
C VAL A 166 11.27 7.12 -1.46
N GLY A 167 10.45 8.17 -1.52
CA GLY A 167 9.08 8.18 -1.00
C GLY A 167 8.18 7.13 -1.62
N ASP A 168 8.37 6.76 -2.89
CA ASP A 168 7.54 5.78 -3.59
C ASP A 168 7.82 4.32 -3.17
N VAL A 169 9.01 4.04 -2.65
CA VAL A 169 9.38 2.68 -2.19
C VAL A 169 9.43 2.53 -0.67
N GLN A 170 9.61 3.60 0.11
CA GLN A 170 9.98 3.51 1.53
C GLN A 170 8.97 2.78 2.41
N TYR A 171 7.68 2.84 2.07
CA TYR A 171 6.59 2.23 2.83
C TYR A 171 6.01 0.97 2.18
N LEU A 172 6.54 0.56 1.03
CA LEU A 172 6.13 -0.71 0.41
C LEU A 172 6.42 -1.93 1.30
N PRO A 173 7.50 -2.00 2.10
CA PRO A 173 7.68 -3.10 3.05
C PRO A 173 6.54 -3.23 4.05
N GLU A 174 6.11 -2.14 4.68
CA GLU A 174 5.03 -2.12 5.66
C GLU A 174 3.69 -2.51 5.04
N LEU A 175 3.39 -1.96 3.85
CA LEU A 175 2.16 -2.28 3.12
C LEU A 175 2.12 -3.75 2.70
N HIS A 176 3.22 -4.23 2.11
CA HIS A 176 3.37 -5.62 1.70
C HIS A 176 3.21 -6.56 2.90
N ASP A 177 3.92 -6.32 3.99
CA ASP A 177 3.81 -7.15 5.20
C ASP A 177 2.37 -7.19 5.74
N ARG A 178 1.70 -6.03 5.77
CA ARG A 178 0.32 -5.91 6.26
C ARG A 178 -0.67 -6.72 5.42
N PHE A 179 -0.57 -6.64 4.10
CA PHE A 179 -1.52 -7.30 3.21
C PHE A 179 -1.15 -8.75 2.93
N TRP A 180 0.13 -9.12 3.04
CA TRP A 180 0.60 -10.45 2.64
C TRP A 180 0.53 -11.46 3.79
N LYS A 181 1.08 -11.11 4.97
CA LYS A 181 1.35 -12.07 6.06
C LYS A 181 0.11 -12.75 6.59
N THR A 182 -1.01 -12.04 6.65
CA THR A 182 -2.27 -12.51 7.25
C THR A 182 -3.14 -13.32 6.28
N GLN A 183 -2.80 -13.33 4.99
CA GLN A 183 -3.66 -13.91 3.96
C GLN A 183 -3.39 -15.40 3.71
N ALA A 184 -4.45 -16.12 3.37
CA ALA A 184 -4.39 -17.53 3.00
C ALA A 184 -3.66 -17.74 1.65
N PHE A 185 -3.11 -18.94 1.44
CA PHE A 185 -2.41 -19.29 0.19
C PHE A 185 -3.26 -19.03 -1.07
N ARG A 186 -4.54 -19.44 -1.06
CA ARG A 186 -5.46 -19.22 -2.19
C ARG A 186 -5.68 -17.75 -2.52
N TRP A 187 -5.68 -16.88 -1.51
CA TRP A 187 -5.79 -15.43 -1.71
C TRP A 187 -4.53 -14.90 -2.39
N ARG A 188 -3.36 -15.34 -1.92
CA ARG A 188 -2.06 -14.95 -2.50
C ARG A 188 -1.93 -15.43 -3.95
N ASP A 189 -2.38 -16.66 -4.24
CA ASP A 189 -2.39 -17.20 -5.61
C ASP A 189 -3.26 -16.34 -6.53
N LEU A 190 -4.48 -15.98 -6.10
CA LEU A 190 -5.37 -15.13 -6.88
C LEU A 190 -4.76 -13.75 -7.19
N VAL A 191 -4.13 -13.10 -6.20
CA VAL A 191 -3.47 -11.79 -6.40
C VAL A 191 -2.23 -11.91 -7.28
N ASN A 192 -1.46 -12.99 -7.12
CA ASN A 192 -0.29 -13.27 -7.95
C ASN A 192 -0.68 -13.52 -9.41
N GLU A 193 -1.77 -14.26 -9.66
CA GLU A 193 -2.30 -14.47 -11.01
C GLU A 193 -2.65 -13.13 -11.69
N GLU A 194 -3.34 -12.23 -11.00
CA GLU A 194 -3.64 -10.90 -11.55
C GLU A 194 -2.39 -10.02 -11.72
N SER A 195 -1.41 -10.14 -10.82
CA SER A 195 -0.11 -9.46 -10.96
C SER A 195 0.64 -9.96 -12.20
N MET A 196 0.66 -11.26 -12.44
CA MET A 196 1.25 -11.86 -13.65
C MET A 196 0.49 -11.49 -14.92
N LYS A 197 -0.85 -11.36 -14.86
CA LYS A 197 -1.65 -10.87 -15.98
C LYS A 197 -1.32 -9.42 -16.33
N ARG A 198 -1.09 -8.54 -15.33
CA ARG A 198 -0.63 -7.15 -15.57
C ARG A 198 0.69 -7.12 -16.34
N VAL A 199 1.68 -7.90 -15.90
CA VAL A 199 3.00 -8.04 -16.58
C VAL A 199 2.85 -8.63 -17.98
N SER A 200 2.04 -9.69 -18.13
CA SER A 200 1.83 -10.32 -19.44
C SER A 200 1.10 -9.40 -20.42
N ALA A 201 0.15 -8.61 -19.94
CA ALA A 201 -0.59 -7.65 -20.74
C ALA A 201 0.28 -6.46 -21.15
N SER A 202 1.15 -5.96 -20.26
CA SER A 202 2.04 -4.84 -20.55
C SER A 202 3.05 -5.15 -21.66
N HIS A 203 3.40 -6.41 -21.88
CA HIS A 203 4.31 -6.81 -22.96
C HIS A 203 3.63 -6.92 -24.35
N LYS A 204 2.29 -6.86 -24.41
CA LYS A 204 1.56 -7.03 -25.68
C LYS A 204 1.62 -5.78 -26.55
N PRO A 205 1.62 -5.90 -27.89
CA PRO A 205 1.57 -4.74 -28.79
C PRO A 205 0.36 -3.85 -28.56
N GLU A 206 -0.78 -4.42 -28.14
CA GLU A 206 -2.04 -3.70 -27.95
C GLU A 206 -2.16 -3.00 -26.59
N TYR A 207 -1.16 -3.12 -25.71
CA TYR A 207 -1.14 -2.48 -24.41
C TYR A 207 -1.24 -0.95 -24.54
N ARG A 208 -2.10 -0.34 -23.72
CA ARG A 208 -2.30 1.10 -23.66
C ARG A 208 -1.74 1.64 -22.34
N PRO A 209 -0.64 2.41 -22.35
CA PRO A 209 -0.02 2.93 -21.13
C PRO A 209 -0.86 4.02 -20.44
N HIS A 210 -1.81 4.61 -21.16
CA HIS A 210 -2.68 5.69 -20.68
C HIS A 210 -4.15 5.33 -20.89
N GLY A 211 -5.01 5.70 -19.93
CA GLY A 211 -6.44 5.45 -20.00
C GLY A 211 -7.12 5.54 -18.63
N SER A 212 -8.38 5.97 -18.60
CA SER A 212 -9.18 6.08 -17.36
C SER A 212 -9.61 4.71 -16.83
N ASP A 213 -9.67 3.70 -17.69
CA ASP A 213 -9.93 2.30 -17.37
C ASP A 213 -8.86 1.72 -16.42
N ARG A 214 -7.65 2.28 -16.40
CA ARG A 214 -6.57 1.86 -15.50
C ARG A 214 -6.90 2.08 -14.02
N ALA A 215 -7.87 2.94 -13.71
CA ALA A 215 -8.36 3.14 -12.35
C ALA A 215 -9.28 2.01 -11.87
N MET A 216 -9.78 1.16 -12.78
CA MET A 216 -10.65 0.03 -12.43
C MET A 216 -9.84 -1.17 -11.95
N ALA A 217 -10.35 -1.87 -10.95
CA ALA A 217 -9.74 -3.12 -10.51
C ALA A 217 -10.00 -4.27 -11.51
N PRO A 218 -9.10 -5.26 -11.61
CA PRO A 218 -9.19 -6.30 -12.64
C PRO A 218 -10.12 -7.47 -12.27
N TRP A 219 -10.73 -7.45 -11.07
CA TRP A 219 -11.49 -8.57 -10.54
C TRP A 219 -12.75 -8.85 -11.38
N ASN A 220 -12.85 -10.07 -11.93
CA ASN A 220 -14.07 -10.53 -12.57
C ASN A 220 -15.16 -10.88 -11.54
N GLU A 221 -16.36 -11.26 -12.01
CA GLU A 221 -17.51 -11.56 -11.14
C GLU A 221 -17.23 -12.71 -10.15
N ASP A 222 -16.63 -13.80 -10.62
CA ASP A 222 -16.32 -14.97 -9.78
C ASP A 222 -15.22 -14.67 -8.76
N GLN A 223 -14.20 -13.92 -9.16
CA GLN A 223 -13.14 -13.44 -8.25
C GLN A 223 -13.72 -12.51 -7.20
N ASN A 224 -14.61 -11.60 -7.58
CA ASN A 224 -15.28 -10.69 -6.65
C ASN A 224 -16.15 -11.44 -5.64
N ARG A 225 -16.92 -12.43 -6.08
CA ARG A 225 -17.70 -13.31 -5.19
C ARG A 225 -16.79 -14.03 -4.19
N THR A 226 -15.69 -14.60 -4.69
CA THR A 226 -14.68 -15.28 -3.87
C THR A 226 -14.04 -14.33 -2.84
N LEU A 227 -13.69 -13.11 -3.24
CA LEU A 227 -13.12 -12.09 -2.35
C LEU A 227 -14.15 -11.58 -1.32
N ASP A 228 -15.43 -11.49 -1.68
CA ASP A 228 -16.51 -11.16 -0.73
C ASP A 228 -16.65 -12.26 0.34
N GLU A 229 -16.60 -13.52 -0.06
CA GLU A 229 -16.64 -14.67 0.86
C GLU A 229 -15.43 -14.69 1.80
N TRP A 230 -14.21 -14.45 1.29
CA TRP A 230 -13.00 -14.47 2.10
C TRP A 230 -12.88 -13.28 3.07
N ASN A 231 -13.41 -12.12 2.68
CA ASN A 231 -13.37 -10.92 3.52
C ASN A 231 -14.64 -10.73 4.37
N TRP A 232 -15.55 -11.72 4.37
CA TRP A 232 -16.78 -11.66 5.15
C TRP A 232 -16.48 -11.60 6.64
N VAL A 233 -17.08 -10.62 7.31
CA VAL A 233 -17.09 -10.49 8.76
C VAL A 233 -18.56 -10.59 9.19
N PRO A 234 -18.95 -11.61 9.99
CA PRO A 234 -20.32 -11.69 10.48
C PRO A 234 -20.65 -10.43 11.29
N PRO A 235 -21.90 -9.92 11.20
CA PRO A 235 -22.31 -8.80 12.04
C PRO A 235 -22.11 -9.17 13.52
N PRO A 236 -21.81 -8.18 14.39
CA PRO A 236 -21.82 -8.40 15.83
C PRO A 236 -23.14 -9.08 16.21
N ARG A 237 -23.08 -10.17 16.99
CA ARG A 237 -24.30 -10.74 17.57
C ARG A 237 -24.89 -9.70 18.50
N ASP A 238 -26.08 -9.20 18.18
CA ASP A 238 -26.90 -8.44 19.13
C ASP A 238 -27.36 -9.42 20.21
N TYR A 239 -26.68 -9.41 21.36
CA TYR A 239 -27.08 -10.14 22.57
C TYR A 239 -28.27 -9.48 23.29
N PHE A 240 -28.92 -8.49 22.67
CA PHE A 240 -30.01 -7.70 23.27
C PHE A 240 -31.41 -8.04 22.75
N ASP A 241 -31.53 -9.01 21.84
CA ASP A 241 -32.82 -9.52 21.34
C ASP A 241 -33.08 -10.96 21.83
N GLU A 242 -32.70 -11.29 23.06
CA GLU A 242 -33.31 -12.43 23.75
C GLU A 242 -34.59 -11.92 24.42
N ASP A 243 -35.73 -12.42 23.94
CA ASP A 243 -37.07 -12.25 24.49
C ASP A 243 -37.06 -12.35 26.03
N ASP A 244 -37.12 -11.21 26.70
CA ASP A 244 -37.56 -11.09 28.08
C ASP A 244 -39.09 -11.33 28.12
N ASN A 245 -39.51 -12.57 27.82
CA ASN A 245 -40.82 -13.08 28.19
C ASN A 245 -40.80 -13.43 29.68
N TRP A 246 -40.64 -12.41 30.52
CA TRP A 246 -40.94 -12.51 31.95
C TRP A 246 -42.45 -12.40 32.09
N ASP A 247 -43.10 -13.56 32.13
CA ASP A 247 -44.45 -13.70 32.66
C ASP A 247 -44.45 -13.08 34.07
N PHE A 248 -45.08 -11.90 34.17
CA PHE A 248 -45.26 -11.19 35.42
C PHE A 248 -46.40 -11.88 36.19
N ASP A 249 -46.09 -13.02 36.82
CA ASP A 249 -46.93 -13.58 37.88
C ASP A 249 -46.71 -12.71 39.12
N GLU A 250 -47.68 -11.82 39.34
CA GLU A 250 -47.75 -10.86 40.43
C GLU A 250 -48.32 -11.56 41.68
N ASP A 251 -47.49 -12.14 42.56
CA ASP A 251 -47.88 -12.50 43.93
C ASP A 251 -46.70 -12.76 44.88
N ASP A 252 -46.13 -11.71 45.48
CA ASP A 252 -45.51 -11.85 46.80
C ASP A 252 -45.34 -10.50 47.50
N GLY A 253 -46.24 -10.23 48.45
CA GLY A 253 -46.14 -9.12 49.40
C GLY A 253 -44.96 -9.27 50.35
N TRP A 254 -44.28 -8.16 50.63
CA TRP A 254 -43.35 -8.05 51.75
C TRP A 254 -43.60 -6.73 52.49
N ASP A 255 -43.92 -6.91 53.77
CA ASP A 255 -44.39 -5.94 54.73
C ASP A 255 -43.37 -4.84 55.06
N ASP A 256 -43.93 -3.65 55.31
CA ASP A 256 -43.31 -2.44 55.84
C ASP A 256 -43.18 -2.54 57.36
N ASP A 257 -41.94 -2.68 57.86
CA ASP A 257 -41.61 -2.49 59.28
C ASP A 257 -40.38 -1.57 59.41
N GLY A 258 -40.61 -0.28 59.66
CA GLY A 258 -39.56 0.66 60.11
C GLY A 258 -39.16 0.45 61.58
N PRO A 259 -38.59 1.46 62.29
CA PRO A 259 -37.52 2.40 61.91
C PRO A 259 -36.38 2.43 62.97
N THR A 260 -35.15 2.74 62.58
CA THR A 260 -34.07 3.15 63.52
C THR A 260 -33.17 4.19 62.84
N SER A 261 -33.26 5.50 63.14
CA SER A 261 -32.50 6.23 64.20
C SER A 261 -31.08 5.68 64.36
N CYS A 262 -29.98 6.37 64.03
CA CYS A 262 -29.43 7.62 64.60
C CYS A 262 -28.47 8.24 63.55
N ARG A 263 -28.57 9.51 63.16
CA ARG A 263 -27.69 10.62 63.62
C ARG A 263 -26.36 10.19 64.24
N ASP A 264 -25.26 10.32 63.48
CA ASP A 264 -24.19 11.31 63.70
C ASP A 264 -22.90 10.89 62.98
N ILE A 265 -22.36 11.79 62.14
CA ILE A 265 -20.97 12.27 62.09
C ILE A 265 -20.76 12.98 60.74
N ILE A 266 -20.73 14.30 60.81
CA ILE A 266 -20.10 15.20 59.82
C ILE A 266 -18.65 15.43 60.27
N SER A 267 -17.80 15.80 59.30
CA SER A 267 -16.47 16.46 59.41
C SER A 267 -15.32 15.49 59.14
N SER A 268 -14.33 15.76 58.28
CA SER A 268 -13.74 17.05 57.92
C SER A 268 -12.91 16.99 56.63
N TRP A 269 -13.12 17.99 55.76
CA TRP A 269 -12.12 18.88 55.15
C TRP A 269 -10.97 18.36 54.25
N ASP A 270 -10.91 19.04 53.09
CA ASP A 270 -9.75 19.44 52.27
C ASP A 270 -9.10 18.46 51.27
N TYR A 271 -9.26 18.72 49.98
CA TYR A 271 -8.42 19.69 49.28
C TYR A 271 -8.93 19.99 47.86
N ASP A 272 -9.38 21.23 47.66
CA ASP A 272 -9.57 21.88 46.36
C ASP A 272 -8.22 22.33 45.78
N TYR A 273 -8.07 22.11 44.47
CA TYR A 273 -7.57 23.04 43.45
C TYR A 273 -6.25 23.86 43.57
N TYR A 274 -5.51 23.80 42.45
CA TYR A 274 -4.92 24.90 41.65
C TYR A 274 -3.46 25.40 41.82
N TYR A 275 -2.81 25.47 40.64
CA TYR A 275 -1.79 26.39 40.09
C TYR A 275 -0.27 26.24 40.38
N SER A 276 0.45 26.03 39.26
CA SER A 276 1.71 26.61 38.76
C SER A 276 2.83 27.06 39.71
N ASP A 277 4.05 26.56 39.49
CA ASP A 277 5.04 27.11 38.52
C ASP A 277 6.04 26.00 38.11
#